data_AF-A0A836PND0-F1
#
_entry.id   AF-A0A836PND0-F1
#
_cell.length_a   1.000
_cell.length_b   1.000
_cell.length_c   1.000
_cell.angle_alpha   90.00
_cell.angle_beta   90.00
_cell.angle_gamma   90.00
#
_symmetry.space_group_name_H-M   'P 1'
#
loop_
_entity.id
_entity.type
_entity.pdbx_description
1 polymer ?
#
loop_
_entity_poly.entity_id
_entity_poly.type
_entity_poly.pdbx_seq_one_letter_code
_entity_poly.pdbx_strand_id
1 'polypeptide(L)'
;MENLKMTLHKDKSPNEAAKYEQAFEKNATVDDAIQYANDVLSRKIVSGKLLRQSCRRFIDDLKHGESRGIKFSRSAASRALNFFPLFCCHIKGELKGQPIILEPWQAFIIAQLFGFHKKNSRGKWVRRFKWVYIEVARKNGKSTLVSGIALIMLAFDGEGGSEVWCAAVDKDQAKIVWDAAAAMIELHPV
;
A
#
# COMPACT_ATOMS: atom_id res chain seq x y z
N MET A 1 12.56 14.62 -0.17
CA MET A 1 12.43 13.17 0.15
C MET A 1 13.78 12.48 0.27
N GLU A 2 14.85 12.92 -0.42
CA GLU A 2 16.24 12.45 -0.16
C GLU A 2 16.68 12.54 1.30
N ASN A 3 16.33 13.62 2.00
CA ASN A 3 16.66 13.77 3.43
C ASN A 3 15.99 12.74 4.35
N LEU A 4 14.87 12.13 3.96
CA LEU A 4 14.18 11.11 4.77
C LEU A 4 14.87 9.75 4.62
N LYS A 5 15.35 9.43 3.41
CA LYS A 5 16.08 8.19 3.09
C LYS A 5 17.37 8.06 3.91
N MET A 6 18.18 9.12 3.92
CA MET A 6 19.41 9.12 4.72
C MET A 6 19.08 9.09 6.21
N THR A 7 18.05 9.80 6.68
CA THR A 7 17.83 9.95 8.13
C THR A 7 17.29 8.69 8.79
N LEU A 8 16.44 7.90 8.13
CA LEU A 8 15.86 6.68 8.72
C LEU A 8 16.86 5.51 8.80
N HIS A 9 17.97 5.55 8.07
CA HIS A 9 18.92 4.42 7.99
C HIS A 9 20.39 4.84 8.18
N LYS A 10 20.63 6.04 8.72
CA LYS A 10 21.96 6.62 8.94
C LYS A 10 22.86 5.78 9.85
N ASP A 11 22.27 5.08 10.82
CA ASP A 11 23.00 4.25 11.78
C ASP A 11 23.24 2.82 11.29
N LYS A 12 22.79 2.49 10.06
CA LYS A 12 22.95 1.17 9.47
C LYS A 12 24.31 1.03 8.77
N SER A 13 24.78 -0.22 8.67
CA SER A 13 25.97 -0.51 7.86
C SER A 13 25.74 -0.06 6.40
N PRO A 14 26.79 0.37 5.67
CA PRO A 14 26.65 0.85 4.29
C PRO A 14 25.94 -0.14 3.36
N ASN A 15 26.19 -1.44 3.55
CA ASN A 15 25.55 -2.50 2.78
C ASN A 15 24.05 -2.61 3.07
N GLU A 16 23.66 -2.42 4.33
CA GLU A 16 22.25 -2.43 4.71
C GLU A 16 21.53 -1.16 4.27
N ALA A 17 22.16 0.01 4.30
CA ALA A 17 21.55 1.24 3.76
C ALA A 17 21.29 1.15 2.24
N ALA A 18 22.27 0.64 1.48
CA ALA A 18 22.17 0.48 0.02
C ALA A 18 21.00 -0.43 -0.40
N LYS A 19 20.68 -1.44 0.42
CA LYS A 19 19.55 -2.35 0.22
C LYS A 19 18.20 -1.63 0.23
N TYR A 20 17.97 -0.73 1.20
CA TYR A 20 16.72 0.04 1.30
C TYR A 20 16.62 1.06 0.17
N GLU A 21 17.73 1.67 -0.22
CA GLU A 21 17.78 2.57 -1.37
C GLU A 21 17.42 1.85 -2.67
N GLN A 22 18.04 0.69 -2.93
CA GLN A 22 17.74 -0.12 -4.09
C GLN A 22 16.27 -0.60 -4.10
N ALA A 23 15.73 -0.99 -2.94
CA ALA A 23 14.33 -1.40 -2.84
C ALA A 23 13.38 -0.22 -3.11
N PHE A 24 13.71 0.97 -2.64
CA PHE A 24 12.93 2.19 -2.91
C PHE A 24 12.90 2.52 -4.40
N GLU A 25 14.04 2.45 -5.09
CA GLU A 25 14.14 2.72 -6.53
C GLU A 25 13.38 1.70 -7.38
N LYS A 26 13.40 0.44 -6.96
CA LYS A 26 12.67 -0.65 -7.64
C LYS A 26 11.18 -0.71 -7.28
N ASN A 27 10.73 0.04 -6.27
CA ASN A 27 9.36 -0.04 -5.79
C ASN A 27 8.36 0.49 -6.82
N ALA A 28 7.20 -0.15 -6.90
CA ALA A 28 6.14 0.30 -7.77
C ALA A 28 5.64 1.71 -7.40
N THR A 29 5.41 2.51 -8.43
CA THR A 29 5.03 3.91 -8.36
C THR A 29 3.54 4.11 -8.63
N VAL A 30 3.08 5.36 -8.54
CA VAL A 30 1.73 5.73 -8.95
C VAL A 30 1.52 5.51 -10.45
N ASP A 31 2.55 5.67 -11.27
CA ASP A 31 2.43 5.46 -12.71
C ASP A 31 2.34 3.97 -13.05
N ASP A 32 3.01 3.09 -12.29
CA ASP A 32 2.83 1.63 -12.40
C ASP A 32 1.41 1.21 -12.03
N ALA A 33 0.81 1.82 -11.01
CA ALA A 33 -0.59 1.60 -10.67
C ALA A 33 -1.56 2.03 -11.79
N ILE A 34 -1.29 3.16 -12.45
CA ILE A 34 -2.05 3.63 -13.61
C ILE A 34 -1.86 2.70 -14.81
N GLN A 35 -0.62 2.27 -15.07
CA GLN A 35 -0.31 1.36 -16.15
C GLN A 35 -0.97 0.00 -15.95
N TYR A 36 -0.95 -0.54 -14.73
CA TYR A 36 -1.66 -1.77 -14.38
C TYR A 36 -3.16 -1.68 -14.71
N ALA A 37 -3.81 -0.56 -14.36
CA ALA A 37 -5.21 -0.35 -14.68
C ALA A 37 -5.45 -0.30 -16.20
N ASN A 38 -4.57 0.33 -16.96
CA ASN A 38 -4.66 0.37 -18.42
C ASN A 38 -4.43 -1.02 -19.05
N ASP A 39 -3.47 -1.79 -18.55
CA ASP A 39 -3.17 -3.15 -19.02
C ASP A 39 -4.33 -4.13 -18.75
N VAL A 40 -5.04 -3.96 -17.64
CA VAL A 40 -6.29 -4.69 -17.36
C VAL A 40 -7.41 -4.29 -18.33
N LEU A 41 -7.57 -2.99 -18.61
CA LEU A 41 -8.63 -2.49 -19.49
C LEU A 41 -8.40 -2.82 -20.96
N SER A 42 -7.13 -2.84 -21.40
CA SER A 42 -6.72 -3.24 -22.75
C SER A 42 -6.73 -4.76 -22.96
N ARG A 43 -7.01 -5.53 -21.89
CA ARG A 43 -6.99 -7.01 -21.85
C ARG A 43 -5.61 -7.63 -22.04
N LYS A 44 -4.53 -6.85 -21.91
CA LYS A 44 -3.16 -7.39 -21.81
C LYS A 44 -3.01 -8.27 -20.56
N ILE A 45 -3.67 -7.90 -19.47
CA ILE A 45 -3.80 -8.74 -18.26
C ILE A 45 -5.18 -9.40 -18.25
N VAL A 46 -5.18 -10.74 -18.26
CA VAL A 46 -6.42 -11.53 -18.14
C VAL A 46 -7.06 -11.25 -16.79
N SER A 47 -8.33 -10.85 -16.81
CA SER A 47 -9.01 -10.31 -15.64
C SER A 47 -10.52 -10.54 -15.67
N GLY A 48 -11.08 -10.77 -14.49
CA GLY A 48 -12.52 -10.89 -14.29
C GLY A 48 -13.26 -9.56 -14.44
N LYS A 49 -14.60 -9.64 -14.51
CA LYS A 49 -15.47 -8.46 -14.66
C LYS A 49 -15.25 -7.41 -13.56
N LEU A 50 -15.16 -7.84 -12.29
CA LEU A 50 -15.04 -6.94 -11.14
C LEU A 50 -13.72 -6.16 -11.14
N LEU A 51 -12.61 -6.82 -11.46
CA LEU A 51 -11.31 -6.15 -11.56
C LEU A 51 -11.31 -5.11 -12.69
N ARG A 52 -11.83 -5.47 -13.88
CA ARG A 52 -11.97 -4.52 -14.99
C ARG A 52 -12.85 -3.32 -14.63
N GLN A 53 -13.95 -3.53 -13.92
CA GLN A 53 -14.80 -2.44 -13.43
C GLN A 53 -14.08 -1.56 -12.41
N SER A 54 -13.27 -2.15 -11.52
CA SER A 54 -12.44 -1.38 -10.58
C SER A 54 -11.40 -0.53 -11.31
N CYS A 55 -10.71 -1.08 -12.32
CA CYS A 55 -9.73 -0.34 -13.14
C CYS A 55 -10.40 0.74 -13.99
N ARG A 56 -11.59 0.47 -14.54
CA ARG A 56 -12.38 1.47 -15.27
C ARG A 56 -12.72 2.65 -14.36
N ARG A 57 -13.30 2.36 -13.19
CA ARG A 57 -13.60 3.35 -12.16
C ARG A 57 -12.36 4.18 -11.80
N PHE A 58 -11.22 3.51 -11.55
CA PHE A 58 -9.95 4.19 -11.24
C PHE A 58 -9.59 5.24 -12.29
N ILE A 59 -9.58 4.86 -13.58
CA ILE A 59 -9.25 5.77 -14.68
C ILE A 59 -10.30 6.88 -14.83
N ASP A 60 -11.58 6.56 -14.70
CA ASP A 60 -12.67 7.53 -14.81
C ASP A 60 -12.63 8.55 -13.66
N ASP A 61 -12.20 8.15 -12.47
CA ASP A 61 -12.00 9.05 -11.33
C ASP A 61 -10.75 9.92 -11.48
N LEU A 62 -9.70 9.43 -12.14
CA LEU A 62 -8.55 10.26 -12.50
C LEU A 62 -8.93 11.35 -13.52
N LYS A 63 -9.77 11.02 -14.50
CA LYS A 63 -10.16 11.94 -15.58
C LYS A 63 -11.30 12.88 -15.21
N HIS A 64 -12.30 12.37 -14.49
CA HIS A 64 -13.58 13.05 -14.27
C HIS A 64 -13.96 13.14 -12.79
N GLY A 65 -13.05 12.79 -11.87
CA GLY A 65 -13.32 12.81 -10.43
C GLY A 65 -13.70 14.19 -9.90
N GLU A 66 -13.06 15.25 -10.39
CA GLU A 66 -13.24 16.60 -9.85
C GLU A 66 -14.68 17.09 -9.96
N SER A 67 -15.35 16.80 -11.07
CA SER A 67 -16.78 17.10 -11.29
C SER A 67 -17.71 16.46 -10.25
N ARG A 68 -17.25 15.37 -9.61
CA ARG A 68 -17.97 14.62 -8.56
C ARG A 68 -17.40 14.91 -7.16
N GLY A 69 -16.55 15.93 -7.02
CA GLY A 69 -15.89 16.27 -5.76
C GLY A 69 -14.87 15.23 -5.29
N ILE A 70 -14.31 14.46 -6.21
CA ILE A 70 -13.25 13.47 -5.97
C ILE A 70 -11.91 14.04 -6.46
N LYS A 71 -10.89 13.99 -5.62
CA LYS A 71 -9.52 14.41 -5.96
C LYS A 71 -8.56 13.25 -5.81
N PHE A 72 -7.66 13.08 -6.76
CA PHE A 72 -6.52 12.18 -6.63
C PHE A 72 -5.28 12.93 -6.16
N SER A 73 -4.72 12.51 -5.03
CA SER A 73 -3.47 13.06 -4.49
C SER A 73 -2.33 12.09 -4.80
N ARG A 74 -1.54 12.41 -5.85
CA ARG A 74 -0.33 11.66 -6.19
C ARG A 74 0.63 11.58 -5.01
N SER A 75 0.81 12.68 -4.27
CA SER A 75 1.70 12.71 -3.11
C SER A 75 1.22 11.83 -1.96
N ALA A 76 -0.09 11.74 -1.69
CA ALA A 76 -0.63 10.83 -0.68
C ALA A 76 -0.46 9.36 -1.10
N ALA A 77 -0.75 9.03 -2.35
CA ALA A 77 -0.52 7.69 -2.90
C ALA A 77 0.96 7.29 -2.84
N SER A 78 1.87 8.16 -3.30
CA SER A 78 3.32 7.91 -3.25
C SER A 78 3.84 7.72 -1.83
N ARG A 79 3.36 8.49 -0.85
CA ARG A 79 3.75 8.27 0.56
C ARG A 79 3.34 6.89 1.05
N ALA A 80 2.13 6.45 0.73
CA ALA A 80 1.65 5.12 1.12
C ALA A 80 2.38 3.98 0.38
N LEU A 81 2.73 4.16 -0.91
CA LEU A 81 3.52 3.19 -1.66
C LEU A 81 4.93 3.07 -1.09
N ASN A 82 5.58 4.21 -0.81
CA ASN A 82 6.93 4.27 -0.30
C ASN A 82 7.04 3.81 1.15
N PHE A 83 5.93 3.75 1.88
CA PHE A 83 5.90 3.16 3.22
C PHE A 83 6.40 1.70 3.22
N PHE A 84 6.05 0.92 2.19
CA PHE A 84 6.39 -0.49 2.12
C PHE A 84 7.90 -0.75 2.09
N PRO A 85 8.68 -0.23 1.13
CA PRO A 85 10.13 -0.46 1.11
C PRO A 85 10.85 0.27 2.26
N LEU A 86 10.25 1.29 2.89
CA LEU A 86 10.87 2.02 3.99
C LEU A 86 10.66 1.37 5.36
N PHE A 87 9.49 0.79 5.60
CA PHE A 87 9.09 0.35 6.94
C PHE A 87 8.58 -1.09 6.99
N CYS A 88 8.33 -1.74 5.85
CA CYS A 88 7.87 -3.13 5.82
C CYS A 88 8.96 -4.05 5.28
N CYS A 89 9.16 -5.18 5.93
CA CYS A 89 10.09 -6.20 5.50
C CYS A 89 9.43 -7.58 5.41
N HIS A 90 10.03 -8.46 4.61
CA HIS A 90 9.68 -9.86 4.59
C HIS A 90 10.03 -10.49 5.94
N ILE A 91 9.06 -11.13 6.59
CA ILE A 91 9.23 -11.69 7.95
C ILE A 91 9.72 -13.15 7.96
N LYS A 92 9.62 -13.85 6.82
CA LYS A 92 9.84 -15.30 6.69
C LYS A 92 10.45 -15.62 5.32
N GLY A 93 11.05 -16.80 5.21
CA GLY A 93 11.65 -17.31 3.97
C GLY A 93 13.03 -16.72 3.68
N GLU A 94 13.56 -16.99 2.49
CA GLU A 94 14.89 -16.55 2.03
C GLU A 94 15.02 -15.03 2.01
N LEU A 95 13.91 -14.32 1.81
CA LEU A 95 13.86 -12.87 1.79
C LEU A 95 13.75 -12.26 3.20
N LYS A 96 13.83 -13.03 4.30
CA LYS A 96 13.65 -12.49 5.65
C LYS A 96 14.53 -11.25 5.90
N GLY A 97 13.94 -10.19 6.44
CA GLY A 97 14.58 -8.91 6.69
C GLY A 97 14.79 -8.04 5.45
N GLN A 98 14.46 -8.52 4.24
CA GLN A 98 14.50 -7.72 3.02
C GLN A 98 13.30 -6.76 2.95
N PRO A 99 13.47 -5.51 2.49
CA PRO A 99 12.35 -4.59 2.26
C PRO A 99 11.31 -5.17 1.31
N ILE A 100 10.04 -4.80 1.52
CA ILE A 100 8.97 -5.19 0.61
C ILE A 100 8.93 -4.25 -0.59
N ILE A 101 9.12 -4.83 -1.78
CA ILE A 101 8.92 -4.17 -3.07
C ILE A 101 7.52 -4.54 -3.55
N LEU A 102 6.68 -3.54 -3.81
CA LEU A 102 5.30 -3.78 -4.24
C LEU A 102 5.23 -4.22 -5.70
N GLU A 103 4.36 -5.19 -5.98
CA GLU A 103 3.97 -5.52 -7.36
C GLU A 103 2.94 -4.51 -7.91
N PRO A 104 2.81 -4.36 -9.24
CA PRO A 104 1.91 -3.37 -9.84
C PRO A 104 0.44 -3.46 -9.37
N TRP A 105 -0.08 -4.67 -9.15
CA TRP A 105 -1.46 -4.84 -8.65
C TRP A 105 -1.60 -4.42 -7.18
N GLN A 106 -0.55 -4.60 -6.37
CA GLN A 106 -0.51 -4.13 -4.98
C GLN A 106 -0.46 -2.61 -4.97
N ALA A 107 0.40 -2.02 -5.81
CA ALA A 107 0.48 -0.57 -5.99
C ALA A 107 -0.86 0.02 -6.45
N PHE A 108 -1.58 -0.65 -7.35
CA PHE A 108 -2.93 -0.26 -7.77
C PHE A 108 -3.92 -0.20 -6.60
N ILE A 109 -3.89 -1.18 -5.69
CA ILE A 109 -4.74 -1.18 -4.49
C ILE A 109 -4.34 -0.02 -3.55
N ILE A 110 -3.05 0.16 -3.27
CA ILE A 110 -2.55 1.22 -2.39
C ILE A 110 -2.85 2.61 -2.97
N ALA A 111 -2.62 2.83 -4.26
CA ALA A 111 -2.95 4.08 -4.94
C ALA A 111 -4.45 4.38 -4.90
N GLN A 112 -5.30 3.36 -5.05
CA GLN A 112 -6.75 3.52 -4.85
C GLN A 112 -7.09 3.96 -3.43
N LEU A 113 -6.58 3.23 -2.44
CA LEU A 113 -6.92 3.43 -1.04
C LEU A 113 -6.44 4.76 -0.50
N PHE A 114 -5.20 5.16 -0.78
CA PHE A 114 -4.55 6.33 -0.17
C PHE A 114 -4.48 7.54 -1.11
N GLY A 115 -4.71 7.37 -2.42
CA GLY A 115 -4.67 8.46 -3.38
C GLY A 115 -5.98 9.23 -3.52
N PHE A 116 -7.13 8.53 -3.53
CA PHE A 116 -8.41 9.19 -3.75
C PHE A 116 -9.04 9.75 -2.48
N HIS A 117 -9.42 11.02 -2.57
CA HIS A 117 -10.08 11.78 -1.52
C HIS A 117 -11.39 12.35 -2.03
N LYS A 118 -12.35 12.56 -1.13
CA LYS A 118 -13.60 13.28 -1.37
C LYS A 118 -13.89 14.24 -0.22
N LYS A 119 -14.70 15.26 -0.45
CA LYS A 119 -15.20 16.10 0.65
C LYS A 119 -16.24 15.33 1.46
N ASN A 120 -16.13 15.36 2.79
CA ASN A 120 -17.21 14.93 3.68
C ASN A 120 -18.27 16.05 3.82
N SER A 121 -19.31 15.80 4.63
CA SER A 121 -20.39 16.79 4.89
C SER A 121 -19.90 18.10 5.52
N ARG A 122 -18.71 18.10 6.14
CA ARG A 122 -18.06 19.28 6.73
C ARG A 122 -17.06 19.95 5.78
N GLY A 123 -17.01 19.54 4.51
CA GLY A 123 -16.09 20.09 3.50
C GLY A 123 -14.62 19.65 3.63
N LYS A 124 -14.27 18.78 4.59
CA LYS A 124 -12.91 18.26 4.78
C LYS A 124 -12.63 17.16 3.76
N TRP A 125 -11.44 17.19 3.16
CA TRP A 125 -10.93 16.09 2.33
C TRP A 125 -10.67 14.87 3.20
N VAL A 126 -11.36 13.78 2.91
CA VAL A 126 -11.20 12.48 3.55
C VAL A 126 -10.98 11.41 2.49
N ARG A 127 -10.39 10.29 2.89
CA ARG A 127 -10.26 9.11 2.03
C ARG A 127 -11.61 8.75 1.40
N ARG A 128 -11.61 8.51 0.09
CA ARG A 128 -12.84 8.21 -0.63
C ARG A 128 -13.42 6.85 -0.27
N PHE A 129 -12.56 5.84 -0.23
CA PHE A 129 -12.95 4.45 0.00
C PHE A 129 -12.87 4.15 1.49
N LYS A 130 -14.00 3.69 2.05
CA LYS A 130 -14.08 3.19 3.43
C LYS A 130 -13.95 1.66 3.51
N TRP A 131 -14.21 0.99 2.38
CA TRP A 131 -14.23 -0.46 2.27
C TRP A 131 -13.43 -0.88 1.04
N VAL A 132 -12.72 -1.99 1.18
CA VAL A 132 -12.02 -2.64 0.08
C VAL A 132 -12.25 -4.13 0.16
N TYR A 133 -12.54 -4.74 -0.99
CA TYR A 133 -12.65 -6.18 -1.15
C TYR A 133 -11.55 -6.63 -2.11
N ILE A 134 -10.70 -7.55 -1.65
CA ILE A 134 -9.53 -8.02 -2.38
C ILE A 134 -9.62 -9.53 -2.48
N GLU A 135 -9.82 -10.03 -3.69
CA GLU A 135 -9.83 -11.46 -3.97
C GLU A 135 -8.57 -11.81 -4.76
N VAL A 136 -7.67 -12.56 -4.12
CA VAL A 136 -6.38 -12.93 -4.70
C VAL A 136 -6.04 -14.37 -4.32
N ALA A 137 -5.54 -15.13 -5.28
CA ALA A 137 -5.11 -16.51 -5.11
C ALA A 137 -4.07 -16.67 -3.99
N ARG A 138 -3.95 -17.88 -3.45
CA ARG A 138 -2.97 -18.19 -2.40
C ARG A 138 -1.53 -17.91 -2.88
N LYS A 139 -0.65 -17.60 -1.92
CA LYS A 139 0.79 -17.32 -2.13
C LYS A 139 1.16 -16.02 -2.89
N ASN A 140 0.21 -15.11 -3.12
CA ASN A 140 0.49 -13.78 -3.72
C ASN A 140 0.76 -12.68 -2.68
N GLY A 141 1.26 -13.00 -1.49
CA GLY A 141 1.61 -11.95 -0.50
C GLY A 141 0.46 -11.08 0.03
N LYS A 142 -0.82 -11.48 -0.11
CA LYS A 142 -1.96 -10.66 0.34
C LYS A 142 -1.96 -10.34 1.84
N SER A 143 -1.54 -11.28 2.69
CA SER A 143 -1.45 -11.05 4.14
C SER A 143 -0.38 -10.01 4.44
N THR A 144 0.78 -10.11 3.78
CA THR A 144 1.87 -9.12 3.87
C THR A 144 1.40 -7.72 3.47
N LEU A 145 0.65 -7.60 2.36
CA LEU A 145 0.07 -6.34 1.92
C LEU A 145 -0.87 -5.75 2.98
N VAL A 146 -1.79 -6.56 3.52
CA VAL A 146 -2.76 -6.10 4.53
C VAL A 146 -2.07 -5.74 5.85
N SER A 147 -1.02 -6.44 6.26
CA SER A 147 -0.21 -6.05 7.43
C SER A 147 0.45 -4.68 7.24
N GLY A 148 1.02 -4.40 6.06
CA GLY A 148 1.56 -3.08 5.75
C GLY A 148 0.49 -1.99 5.77
N ILE A 149 -0.70 -2.26 5.20
CA ILE A 149 -1.85 -1.33 5.28
C ILE A 149 -2.25 -1.08 6.73
N ALA A 150 -2.31 -2.12 7.57
CA ALA A 150 -2.65 -2.00 8.98
C ALA A 150 -1.67 -1.07 9.71
N LEU A 151 -0.37 -1.20 9.45
CA LEU A 151 0.65 -0.32 10.03
C LEU A 151 0.50 1.14 9.58
N ILE A 152 0.20 1.39 8.29
CA ILE A 152 -0.08 2.75 7.80
C ILE A 152 -1.28 3.33 8.54
N MET A 153 -2.37 2.57 8.66
CA MET A 153 -3.60 3.03 9.31
C MET A 153 -3.43 3.26 10.82
N LEU A 154 -2.56 2.48 11.45
CA LEU A 154 -2.26 2.58 12.89
C LEU A 154 -1.39 3.80 13.21
N ALA A 155 -0.34 4.06 12.42
CA ALA A 155 0.70 5.03 12.80
C ALA A 155 0.85 6.24 11.85
N PHE A 156 0.37 6.17 10.61
CA PHE A 156 0.67 7.15 9.56
C PHE A 156 -0.58 7.80 8.90
N ASP A 157 -1.79 7.49 9.38
CA ASP A 157 -3.03 8.09 8.83
C ASP A 157 -3.41 9.45 9.46
N GLY A 158 -2.63 9.93 10.43
CA GLY A 158 -2.84 11.22 11.10
C GLY A 158 -4.04 11.23 12.06
N GLU A 159 -4.55 10.06 12.43
CA GLU A 159 -5.58 9.87 13.45
C GLU A 159 -4.94 9.54 14.80
N GLY A 160 -5.25 10.33 15.83
CA GLY A 160 -4.79 10.06 17.19
C GLY A 160 -5.58 8.92 17.83
N GLY A 161 -4.90 7.91 18.35
CA GLY A 161 -5.55 6.76 19.00
C GLY A 161 -6.25 5.81 18.02
N SER A 162 -5.72 5.66 16.79
CA SER A 162 -6.24 4.71 15.81
C SER A 162 -6.17 3.27 16.34
N GLU A 163 -7.22 2.49 16.13
CA GLU A 163 -7.27 1.07 16.44
C GLU A 163 -7.45 0.26 15.16
N VAL A 164 -6.65 -0.79 14.99
CA VAL A 164 -6.72 -1.68 13.84
C VAL A 164 -6.99 -3.11 14.30
N TRP A 165 -8.14 -3.64 13.89
CA TRP A 165 -8.61 -4.95 14.28
C TRP A 165 -8.41 -5.97 13.16
N CYS A 166 -7.84 -7.13 13.48
CA CYS A 166 -7.75 -8.27 12.57
C CYS A 166 -8.86 -9.27 12.91
N ALA A 167 -9.74 -9.58 11.96
CA ALA A 167 -10.84 -10.52 12.13
C ALA A 167 -10.82 -11.62 11.07
N ALA A 168 -11.09 -12.85 11.49
CA ALA A 168 -11.21 -14.03 10.64
C ALA A 168 -12.17 -15.03 11.31
N VAL A 169 -12.42 -16.18 10.64
CA VAL A 169 -13.26 -17.26 11.18
C VAL A 169 -12.73 -17.79 12.51
N ASP A 170 -11.40 -17.83 12.67
CA ASP A 170 -10.75 -18.17 13.92
C ASP A 170 -9.61 -17.20 14.25
N LYS A 171 -9.20 -17.21 15.53
CA LYS A 171 -8.18 -16.32 16.07
C LYS A 171 -6.81 -16.56 15.41
N ASP A 172 -6.48 -17.80 15.06
CA ASP A 172 -5.16 -18.13 14.52
C ASP A 172 -4.99 -17.66 13.08
N GLN A 173 -6.07 -17.65 12.28
CA GLN A 173 -6.11 -16.99 10.98
C GLN A 173 -5.96 -15.46 11.12
N ALA A 174 -6.62 -14.85 12.10
CA ALA A 174 -6.49 -13.43 12.36
C ALA A 174 -5.06 -13.06 12.79
N LYS A 175 -4.42 -13.90 13.61
CA LYS A 175 -3.02 -13.73 14.05
C LYS A 175 -2.03 -13.66 12.90
N ILE A 176 -2.30 -14.28 11.74
CA ILE A 176 -1.38 -14.23 10.58
C ILE A 176 -1.05 -12.79 10.18
N VAL A 177 -2.06 -11.91 10.14
CA VAL A 177 -1.87 -10.50 9.77
C VAL A 177 -1.27 -9.71 10.92
N TRP A 178 -1.74 -9.97 12.15
CA TRP A 178 -1.25 -9.33 13.37
C TRP A 178 0.23 -9.62 13.62
N ASP A 179 0.61 -10.89 13.70
CA ASP A 179 1.99 -11.33 13.94
C ASP A 179 2.92 -10.83 12.84
N ALA A 180 2.43 -10.76 11.60
CA ALA A 180 3.20 -10.20 10.50
C ALA A 180 3.43 -8.70 10.65
N ALA A 181 2.42 -7.93 11.07
CA ALA A 181 2.57 -6.50 11.34
C ALA A 181 3.50 -6.25 12.55
N ALA A 182 3.33 -7.01 13.64
CA ALA A 182 4.18 -6.93 14.83
C ALA A 182 5.64 -7.26 14.49
N ALA A 183 5.88 -8.37 13.79
CA ALA A 183 7.23 -8.77 13.39
C ALA A 183 7.88 -7.76 12.43
N MET A 184 7.11 -7.08 11.56
CA MET A 184 7.65 -6.00 10.74
C MET A 184 8.17 -4.85 11.61
N ILE A 185 7.47 -4.48 12.68
CA ILE A 185 7.91 -3.44 13.62
C ILE A 185 9.15 -3.92 14.39
N GLU A 186 9.13 -5.14 14.94
CA GLU A 186 10.25 -5.68 15.73
C GLU A 186 11.53 -5.85 14.92
N LEU A 187 11.41 -6.26 13.66
CA LEU A 187 12.53 -6.39 12.75
C LEU A 187 12.98 -5.06 12.15
N HIS A 188 12.14 -4.01 12.26
CA HIS A 188 12.49 -2.69 11.79
C HIS A 188 13.20 -1.92 12.93
N PRO A 189 14.46 -1.52 12.75
CA PRO A 189 15.30 -0.99 13.83
C PRO A 189 15.03 0.48 14.19
N VAL A 190 13.88 1.03 13.79
CA VAL A 190 13.48 2.43 14.03
C VAL A 190 12.01 2.48 14.40
#